data_AF-A0A925QQI8-F1
#
_entry.id   AF-A0A925QQI8-F1
#
_cell.length_a   1.000
_cell.length_b   1.000
_cell.length_c   1.000
_cell.angle_alpha   90.00
_cell.angle_beta   90.00
_cell.angle_gamma   90.00
#
_symmetry.space_group_name_H-M   'P 1'
#
loop_
_entity.id
_entity.type
_entity.pdbx_description
1 polymer ?
#
loop_
_entity_poly.entity_id
_entity_poly.type
_entity_poly.pdbx_seq_one_letter_code
_entity_poly.pdbx_strand_id
1 'polypeptide(L)'
;MERKIAVLVLTGFMVGPLAGCESLPGTKGQQAAAGGGVAGAVLGSVIGDGVFATVLGGALGAGAGYLIGANSDKLFGNKDDANKAVKSAQSSPATVADVKKSKTADLNSDGFVTTDELLAMDKAGLGDKEMIARLEATDQFFDLTAAQEDRLAGQGISRNVLKEMRNINRDQREAALSRARK
;
A
#
# COMPACT_ATOMS: atom_id res chain seq x y z
N MET A 1 -17.62 54.71 48.31
CA MET A 1 -17.76 54.39 46.87
C MET A 1 -17.27 52.96 46.69
N GLU A 2 -18.08 51.95 47.03
CA GLU A 2 -19.12 51.28 46.21
C GLU A 2 -18.56 50.42 45.05
N ARG A 3 -18.69 49.07 45.21
CA ARG A 3 -19.08 48.03 44.21
C ARG A 3 -18.00 47.54 43.20
N LYS A 4 -17.78 46.23 42.91
CA LYS A 4 -18.49 44.95 43.15
C LYS A 4 -17.52 43.74 43.10
N ILE A 5 -17.89 42.70 43.86
CA ILE A 5 -17.42 41.32 43.77
C ILE A 5 -18.19 40.60 42.65
N ALA A 6 -17.51 39.75 41.87
CA ALA A 6 -18.14 38.63 41.15
C ALA A 6 -17.15 37.46 41.06
N VAL A 7 -17.24 36.58 42.06
CA VAL A 7 -16.67 35.23 42.06
C VAL A 7 -17.63 34.33 41.27
N LEU A 8 -17.12 33.56 40.32
CA LEU A 8 -17.85 32.45 39.71
C LEU A 8 -16.92 31.25 39.61
N VAL A 9 -17.05 30.39 40.63
CA VAL A 9 -16.48 29.04 40.71
C VAL A 9 -17.38 28.10 39.91
N LEU A 10 -16.80 27.30 39.03
CA LEU A 10 -17.44 26.09 38.51
C LEU A 10 -16.38 24.99 38.37
N THR A 11 -16.50 24.02 39.26
CA THR A 11 -15.65 22.84 39.47
C THR A 11 -16.14 21.66 38.63
N GLY A 12 -15.21 20.81 38.16
CA GLY A 12 -15.44 19.40 37.80
C GLY A 12 -15.13 19.06 36.34
N PHE A 13 -14.54 17.93 35.95
CA PHE A 13 -13.97 16.79 36.67
C PHE A 13 -13.22 15.93 35.61
N MET A 14 -11.91 15.74 35.77
CA MET A 14 -11.14 14.50 35.55
C MET A 14 -11.43 13.58 34.32
N VAL A 15 -10.52 13.58 33.33
CA VAL A 15 -10.02 12.36 32.64
C VAL A 15 -8.51 12.54 32.38
N GLY A 16 -7.72 11.55 32.78
CA GLY A 16 -6.27 11.63 32.95
C GLY A 16 -5.43 11.68 31.67
N PRO A 17 -4.12 11.89 31.84
CA PRO A 17 -3.16 11.91 30.74
C PRO A 17 -2.95 10.48 30.24
N LEU A 18 -3.36 10.19 29.00
CA LEU A 18 -2.81 9.04 28.31
C LEU A 18 -1.35 9.36 27.98
N ALA A 19 -0.48 8.78 28.80
CA ALA A 19 0.92 8.59 28.51
C ALA A 19 1.09 8.12 27.07
N GLY A 20 1.81 8.93 26.32
CA GLY A 20 2.39 8.64 25.02
C GLY A 20 3.69 9.44 24.91
N CYS A 21 4.56 9.26 25.89
CA CYS A 21 5.97 9.58 25.76
C CYS A 21 6.54 8.68 24.66
N GLU A 22 7.05 9.25 23.59
CA GLU A 22 8.43 8.98 23.15
C GLU A 22 8.84 10.05 22.14
N SER A 23 9.77 10.90 22.53
CA SER A 23 10.59 11.67 21.60
C SER A 23 11.43 10.66 20.80
N LEU A 24 10.88 10.11 19.71
CA LEU A 24 11.70 9.35 18.76
C LEU A 24 12.61 10.34 18.01
N PRO A 25 13.94 10.20 18.10
CA PRO A 25 14.85 10.90 17.21
C PRO A 25 14.73 10.26 15.83
N GLY A 26 13.99 10.91 14.95
CA GLY A 26 13.78 10.48 13.57
C GLY A 26 13.42 11.68 12.72
N THR A 27 13.88 11.70 11.47
CA THR A 27 13.52 12.77 10.53
C THR A 27 12.00 12.78 10.32
N LYS A 28 11.45 13.92 9.90
CA LYS A 28 10.00 14.18 9.75
C LYS A 28 9.21 13.08 8.99
N GLY A 29 9.93 12.23 8.25
CA GLY A 29 9.55 10.93 7.65
C GLY A 29 8.88 9.89 8.57
N GLN A 30 9.46 9.63 9.74
CA GLN A 30 9.13 8.42 10.52
C GLN A 30 8.00 8.62 11.52
N GLN A 31 7.75 9.86 11.96
CA GLN A 31 6.73 10.14 12.97
C GLN A 31 5.29 10.04 12.44
N ALA A 32 5.07 10.09 11.12
CA ALA A 32 3.74 9.90 10.52
C ALA A 32 3.27 8.43 10.54
N ALA A 33 4.19 7.46 10.73
CA ALA A 33 3.85 6.04 10.69
C ALA A 33 3.49 5.45 12.07
N ALA A 34 3.93 6.09 13.16
CA ALA A 34 3.84 5.51 14.51
C ALA A 34 2.65 6.01 15.34
N GLY A 35 2.05 7.16 15.00
CA GLY A 35 0.92 7.74 15.73
C GLY A 35 -0.38 7.56 14.96
N GLY A 36 -1.28 6.71 15.44
CA GLY A 36 -2.57 6.44 14.81
C GLY A 36 -3.31 7.70 14.33
N GLY A 37 -3.55 7.77 13.03
CA GLY A 37 -4.25 8.87 12.40
C GLY A 37 -4.41 8.60 10.91
N VAL A 38 -5.65 8.65 10.44
CA VAL A 38 -6.07 8.45 9.05
C VAL A 38 -5.62 9.66 8.22
N ALA A 39 -4.32 9.89 8.05
CA ALA A 39 -3.75 10.92 7.18
C ALA A 39 -2.23 10.72 7.04
N GLY A 40 -1.81 9.96 6.02
CA GLY A 40 -0.39 9.70 5.75
C GLY A 40 -0.11 9.68 4.26
N ALA A 41 -0.40 10.77 3.57
CA ALA A 41 0.08 10.96 2.21
C ALA A 41 1.52 11.51 2.26
N VAL A 42 2.40 10.80 1.55
CA VAL A 42 3.70 11.25 1.01
C VAL A 42 4.84 11.44 2.02
N LEU A 43 5.58 10.36 2.29
CA LEU A 43 7.02 10.44 2.57
C LEU A 43 7.75 9.36 1.76
N GLY A 44 8.16 9.76 0.55
CA GLY A 44 9.09 9.02 -0.27
C GLY A 44 10.50 9.14 0.30
N SER A 45 11.01 8.06 0.87
CA SER A 45 12.43 7.73 0.89
C SER A 45 12.62 6.37 1.58
N VAL A 46 12.89 5.35 0.75
CA VAL A 46 13.78 4.21 0.98
C VAL A 46 13.74 3.54 2.37
N ILE A 47 12.87 2.55 2.50
CA ILE A 47 13.25 1.25 3.08
C ILE A 47 12.62 0.17 2.19
N GLY A 48 13.34 -0.25 1.16
CA GLY A 48 12.88 -1.34 0.30
C GLY A 48 13.80 -1.51 -0.91
N ASP A 49 14.42 -2.67 -1.02
CA ASP A 49 15.27 -3.10 -2.16
C ASP A 49 14.44 -3.47 -3.41
N GLY A 50 13.32 -2.76 -3.62
CA GLY A 50 12.34 -3.06 -4.65
C GLY A 50 12.55 -2.26 -5.94
N VAL A 51 12.39 -2.94 -7.08
CA VAL A 51 12.35 -2.41 -8.44
C VAL A 51 11.36 -1.26 -8.55
N PHE A 52 10.17 -1.36 -7.93
CA PHE A 52 9.18 -0.29 -7.98
C PHE A 52 9.64 0.99 -7.25
N ALA A 53 10.36 0.88 -6.13
CA ALA A 53 10.93 2.07 -5.48
C ALA A 53 11.98 2.74 -6.36
N THR A 54 12.87 1.94 -6.97
CA THR A 54 13.96 2.48 -7.77
C THR A 54 13.45 3.12 -9.06
N VAL A 55 12.54 2.46 -9.76
CA VAL A 55 12.12 2.89 -11.10
C VAL A 55 11.01 3.94 -11.02
N LEU A 56 9.93 3.67 -10.26
CA LEU A 56 8.78 4.57 -10.19
C LEU A 56 8.97 5.71 -9.19
N GLY A 57 9.84 5.53 -8.19
CA GLY A 57 10.18 6.58 -7.23
C GLY A 57 9.00 7.06 -6.40
N GLY A 58 8.69 6.37 -5.30
CA GLY A 58 7.94 6.97 -4.19
C GLY A 58 6.65 6.31 -3.70
N ALA A 59 6.28 5.12 -4.16
CA ALA A 59 5.06 4.44 -3.72
C ALA A 59 5.30 3.06 -3.09
N LEU A 60 6.38 2.89 -2.31
CA LEU A 60 6.55 1.72 -1.44
C LEU A 60 6.15 2.12 -0.01
N GLY A 61 4.90 1.88 0.35
CA GLY A 61 4.43 1.99 1.72
C GLY A 61 3.63 0.76 2.09
N ALA A 62 3.61 0.44 3.38
CA ALA A 62 2.92 -0.72 3.91
C ALA A 62 1.45 -0.35 4.19
N GLY A 63 0.66 -0.04 3.16
CA GLY A 63 -0.75 0.36 3.27
C GLY A 63 -1.70 -0.43 2.35
N ALA A 64 -3.00 -0.20 2.48
CA ALA A 64 -3.96 -0.56 1.42
C ALA A 64 -3.80 0.42 0.24
N GLY A 65 -3.85 -0.07 -1.01
CA GLY A 65 -3.70 0.74 -2.21
C GLY A 65 -2.28 1.00 -2.69
N TYR A 66 -1.32 0.15 -2.31
CA TYR A 66 0.08 0.28 -2.75
C TYR A 66 0.40 -0.67 -3.89
N LEU A 67 1.30 -0.25 -4.78
CA LEU A 67 1.70 -1.05 -5.94
C LEU A 67 2.47 -2.29 -5.51
N ILE A 68 2.07 -3.43 -6.07
CA ILE A 68 2.75 -4.73 -5.93
C ILE A 68 3.00 -5.39 -7.29
N GLY A 69 2.34 -4.91 -8.36
CA GLY A 69 2.56 -5.35 -9.73
C GLY A 69 2.47 -4.19 -10.72
N ALA A 70 3.20 -4.31 -11.84
CA ALA A 70 3.05 -3.46 -13.01
C ALA A 70 3.54 -4.18 -14.26
N ASN A 71 3.04 -3.76 -15.42
CA ASN A 71 3.59 -4.21 -16.69
C ASN A 71 4.89 -3.44 -17.03
N SER A 72 5.64 -3.91 -18.03
CA SER A 72 6.93 -3.30 -18.40
C SER A 72 6.81 -1.84 -18.84
N ASP A 73 5.81 -1.52 -19.66
CA ASP A 73 5.57 -0.15 -20.14
C ASP A 73 5.25 0.83 -19.01
N LYS A 74 4.47 0.38 -18.02
CA LYS A 74 4.09 1.18 -16.84
C LYS A 74 5.24 1.31 -15.85
N LEU A 75 6.02 0.24 -15.64
CA LEU A 75 7.18 0.27 -14.76
C LEU A 75 8.20 1.32 -15.22
N PHE A 76 8.53 1.36 -16.51
CA PHE A 76 9.52 2.31 -17.06
C PHE A 76 8.88 3.57 -17.65
N GLY A 77 7.57 3.73 -17.49
CA GLY A 77 6.78 4.80 -18.08
C GLY A 77 6.60 6.00 -17.14
N ASN A 78 5.43 6.63 -17.23
CA ASN A 78 5.13 7.84 -16.47
C ASN A 78 4.84 7.51 -15.00
N LYS A 79 5.62 8.10 -14.09
CA LYS A 79 5.44 8.01 -12.63
C LYS A 79 4.08 8.55 -12.17
N ASP A 80 3.47 9.46 -12.92
CA ASP A 80 2.13 9.95 -12.63
C ASP A 80 1.06 8.87 -12.74
N ASP A 81 1.24 7.88 -13.63
CA ASP A 81 0.32 6.75 -13.75
C ASP A 81 0.36 5.90 -12.48
N ALA A 82 1.56 5.61 -11.98
CA ALA A 82 1.76 4.90 -10.72
C ALA A 82 1.15 5.65 -9.53
N ASN A 83 1.36 6.96 -9.45
CA ASN A 83 0.75 7.81 -8.43
C ASN A 83 -0.78 7.86 -8.55
N LYS A 84 -1.31 7.83 -9.76
CA LYS A 84 -2.74 7.80 -10.03
C LYS A 84 -3.36 6.47 -9.60
N ALA A 85 -2.73 5.33 -9.90
CA ALA A 85 -3.16 4.02 -9.45
C ALA A 85 -3.23 3.94 -7.92
N VAL A 86 -2.18 4.41 -7.23
CA VAL A 86 -2.15 4.48 -5.75
C VAL A 86 -3.26 5.38 -5.20
N LYS A 87 -3.42 6.59 -5.75
CA LYS A 87 -4.48 7.52 -5.32
C LYS A 87 -5.87 6.93 -5.57
N SER A 88 -6.06 6.26 -6.70
CA SER A 88 -7.31 5.58 -7.06
C SER A 88 -7.62 4.49 -6.04
N ALA A 89 -6.65 3.62 -5.76
CA ALA A 89 -6.81 2.54 -4.79
C ALA A 89 -7.01 3.03 -3.36
N GLN A 90 -6.44 4.18 -2.97
CA GLN A 90 -6.67 4.79 -1.65
C GLN A 90 -8.04 5.45 -1.52
N SER A 91 -8.52 6.11 -2.58
CA SER A 91 -9.79 6.85 -2.56
C SER A 91 -11.00 6.00 -2.93
N SER A 92 -10.79 4.97 -3.74
CA SER A 92 -11.79 4.02 -4.20
C SER A 92 -11.18 2.61 -4.24
N PRO A 93 -10.96 1.97 -3.08
CA PRO A 93 -10.37 0.64 -3.01
C PRO A 93 -11.16 -0.42 -3.78
N ALA A 94 -10.46 -1.40 -4.33
CA ALA A 94 -11.05 -2.52 -5.05
C ALA A 94 -12.02 -3.33 -4.16
N THR A 95 -13.09 -3.81 -4.77
CA THR A 95 -14.17 -4.52 -4.08
C THR A 95 -14.38 -5.92 -4.63
N VAL A 96 -15.08 -6.76 -3.86
CA VAL A 96 -15.53 -8.09 -4.32
C VAL A 96 -16.36 -8.02 -5.60
N ALA A 97 -17.07 -6.91 -5.85
CA ALA A 97 -17.83 -6.73 -7.07
C ALA A 97 -16.92 -6.59 -8.30
N ASP A 98 -15.71 -6.06 -8.14
CA ASP A 98 -14.75 -5.85 -9.23
C ASP A 98 -14.05 -7.17 -9.60
N VAL A 99 -13.81 -8.03 -8.61
CA VAL A 99 -13.31 -9.41 -8.83
C VAL A 99 -14.22 -10.21 -9.76
N LYS A 100 -15.54 -9.99 -9.69
CA LYS A 100 -16.51 -10.68 -10.58
C LYS A 100 -16.48 -10.17 -12.02
N LYS A 101 -16.00 -8.95 -12.24
CA LYS A 101 -15.95 -8.30 -13.56
C LYS A 101 -14.63 -8.55 -14.28
N SER A 102 -13.56 -8.84 -13.54
CA SER A 102 -12.23 -9.09 -14.08
C SER A 102 -11.86 -10.57 -14.07
N LYS A 103 -11.00 -10.97 -15.02
CA LYS A 103 -10.35 -12.30 -15.08
C LYS A 103 -8.86 -12.23 -14.72
N THR A 104 -8.36 -11.06 -14.35
CA THR A 104 -6.98 -10.78 -13.99
C THR A 104 -6.92 -10.23 -12.57
N ALA A 105 -5.71 -10.13 -12.00
CA ALA A 105 -5.52 -9.48 -10.70
C ALA A 105 -5.56 -7.94 -10.78
N ASP A 106 -5.27 -7.37 -11.95
CA ASP A 106 -5.54 -5.96 -12.27
C ASP A 106 -7.05 -5.81 -12.49
N LEU A 107 -7.77 -5.41 -11.44
CA LEU A 107 -9.23 -5.41 -11.40
C LEU A 107 -9.81 -4.17 -12.09
N ASN A 108 -9.07 -3.07 -12.12
CA ASN A 108 -9.49 -1.81 -12.72
C ASN A 108 -8.86 -1.56 -14.12
N SER A 109 -7.95 -2.42 -14.57
CA SER A 109 -7.26 -2.37 -15.86
C SER A 109 -6.41 -1.10 -16.06
N ASP A 110 -5.80 -0.57 -15.00
CA ASP A 110 -4.96 0.62 -15.07
C ASP A 110 -3.47 0.31 -15.39
N GLY A 111 -3.13 -0.99 -15.49
CA GLY A 111 -1.79 -1.49 -15.80
C GLY A 111 -0.91 -1.70 -14.57
N PHE A 112 -1.49 -1.59 -13.37
CA PHE A 112 -0.86 -1.93 -12.11
C PHE A 112 -1.68 -2.97 -11.37
N VAL A 113 -1.07 -3.60 -10.37
CA VAL A 113 -1.79 -4.34 -9.33
C VAL A 113 -1.47 -3.72 -7.99
N THR A 114 -2.50 -3.44 -7.21
CA THR A 114 -2.38 -2.88 -5.85
C THR A 114 -2.72 -3.88 -4.75
N THR A 115 -2.28 -3.60 -3.52
CA THR A 115 -2.53 -4.46 -2.36
C THR A 115 -4.01 -4.69 -2.08
N ASP A 116 -4.86 -3.70 -2.30
CA ASP A 116 -6.31 -3.81 -2.11
C ASP A 116 -7.00 -4.70 -3.15
N GLU A 117 -6.47 -4.82 -4.37
CA GLU A 117 -6.98 -5.77 -5.36
C GLU A 117 -6.72 -7.22 -4.96
N LEU A 118 -5.51 -7.50 -4.44
CA LEU A 118 -5.18 -8.81 -3.89
C LEU A 118 -6.08 -9.16 -2.70
N LEU A 119 -6.33 -8.19 -1.81
CA LEU A 119 -7.26 -8.33 -0.69
C LEU A 119 -8.72 -8.49 -1.16
N ALA A 120 -9.11 -7.85 -2.26
CA ALA A 120 -10.45 -8.00 -2.82
C ALA A 120 -10.67 -9.41 -3.36
N MET A 121 -9.67 -9.99 -4.04
CA MET A 121 -9.72 -11.38 -4.50
C MET A 121 -9.88 -12.37 -3.35
N ASP A 122 -9.10 -12.20 -2.28
CA ASP A 122 -9.22 -13.02 -1.06
C ASP A 122 -10.60 -12.88 -0.40
N LYS A 123 -11.08 -11.64 -0.22
CA LYS A 123 -12.43 -11.36 0.32
C LYS A 123 -13.55 -11.91 -0.56
N ALA A 124 -13.31 -12.07 -1.86
CA ALA A 124 -14.25 -12.69 -2.79
C ALA A 124 -14.25 -14.23 -2.69
N GLY A 125 -13.39 -14.80 -1.84
CA GLY A 125 -13.29 -16.24 -1.60
C GLY A 125 -12.51 -16.98 -2.68
N LEU A 126 -11.65 -16.30 -3.44
CA LEU A 126 -10.79 -16.97 -4.41
C LEU A 126 -9.74 -17.78 -3.66
N GLY A 127 -9.63 -19.07 -4.00
CA GLY A 127 -8.55 -19.91 -3.47
C GLY A 127 -7.22 -19.60 -4.16
N ASP A 128 -6.11 -20.01 -3.54
CA ASP A 128 -4.74 -19.76 -4.00
C ASP A 128 -4.53 -19.98 -5.49
N LYS A 129 -5.01 -21.11 -6.03
CA LYS A 129 -4.84 -21.46 -7.44
C LYS A 129 -5.48 -20.44 -8.38
N GLU A 130 -6.68 -19.97 -8.05
CA GLU A 130 -7.39 -18.97 -8.85
C GLU A 130 -6.72 -17.60 -8.72
N MET A 131 -6.29 -17.22 -7.52
CA MET A 131 -5.54 -15.97 -7.32
C MET A 131 -4.24 -15.96 -8.13
N ILE A 132 -3.47 -17.06 -8.09
CA ILE A 132 -2.23 -17.21 -8.85
C ILE A 132 -2.51 -17.16 -10.35
N ALA A 133 -3.50 -17.90 -10.84
CA ALA A 133 -3.87 -17.88 -12.26
C ALA A 133 -4.25 -16.47 -12.75
N ARG A 134 -4.95 -15.68 -11.92
CA ARG A 134 -5.29 -14.29 -12.25
C ARG A 134 -4.10 -13.35 -12.21
N LEU A 135 -3.16 -13.57 -11.29
CA LEU A 135 -1.90 -12.82 -11.23
C LEU A 135 -1.04 -13.09 -12.47
N GLU A 136 -0.93 -14.35 -12.88
CA GLU A 136 -0.23 -14.77 -14.10
C GLU A 136 -0.88 -14.16 -15.37
N ALA A 137 -2.20 -14.07 -15.40
CA ALA A 137 -2.95 -13.52 -16.52
C ALA A 137 -2.81 -11.99 -16.72
N THR A 138 -2.14 -11.28 -15.80
CA THR A 138 -1.95 -9.82 -15.91
C THR A 138 -0.85 -9.41 -16.88
N ASP A 139 0.05 -10.33 -17.27
CA ASP A 139 1.33 -9.99 -17.95
C ASP A 139 2.18 -8.95 -17.19
N GLN A 140 1.98 -8.87 -15.87
CA GLN A 140 2.73 -8.00 -14.98
C GLN A 140 3.80 -8.79 -14.23
N PHE A 141 4.83 -8.09 -13.77
CA PHE A 141 5.77 -8.62 -12.80
C PHE A 141 5.46 -8.03 -11.44
N PHE A 142 5.74 -8.83 -10.41
CA PHE A 142 5.47 -8.47 -9.03
C PHE A 142 6.78 -8.30 -8.26
N ASP A 143 6.73 -7.36 -7.33
CA ASP A 143 7.84 -7.07 -6.43
C ASP A 143 7.26 -6.60 -5.10
N LEU A 144 7.41 -7.46 -4.10
CA LEU A 144 6.93 -7.24 -2.76
C LEU A 144 8.12 -7.05 -1.83
N THR A 145 8.09 -5.94 -1.09
CA THR A 145 8.96 -5.76 0.08
C THR A 145 8.58 -6.76 1.18
N ALA A 146 9.54 -7.07 2.07
CA ALA A 146 9.25 -7.91 3.23
C ALA A 146 8.08 -7.38 4.07
N ALA A 147 7.99 -6.05 4.26
CA ALA A 147 6.91 -5.41 5.00
C ALA A 147 5.54 -5.56 4.32
N GLN A 148 5.47 -5.50 2.99
CA GLN A 148 4.22 -5.75 2.24
C GLN A 148 3.81 -7.23 2.37
N GLU A 149 4.78 -8.13 2.28
CA GLU A 149 4.54 -9.57 2.38
C GLU A 149 4.00 -9.98 3.76
N ASP A 150 4.64 -9.50 4.83
CA ASP A 150 4.19 -9.73 6.21
C ASP A 150 2.81 -9.15 6.48
N ARG A 151 2.53 -7.96 5.94
CA ARG A 151 1.22 -7.33 6.05
C ARG A 151 0.14 -8.12 5.31
N LEU A 152 0.36 -8.49 4.06
CA LEU A 152 -0.61 -9.25 3.27
C LEU A 152 -0.88 -10.60 3.91
N ALA A 153 0.17 -11.27 4.42
CA ALA A 153 0.03 -12.49 5.21
C ALA A 153 -0.80 -12.26 6.48
N GLY A 154 -0.54 -11.18 7.21
CA GLY A 154 -1.32 -10.78 8.39
C GLY A 154 -2.77 -10.38 8.08
N GLN A 155 -3.08 -10.04 6.82
CA GLN A 155 -4.43 -9.71 6.35
C GLN A 155 -5.17 -10.91 5.75
N GLY A 156 -4.58 -12.10 5.77
CA GLY A 156 -5.23 -13.34 5.33
C GLY A 156 -4.73 -13.91 4.00
N ILE A 157 -3.89 -13.17 3.26
CA ILE A 157 -3.34 -13.68 2.00
C ILE A 157 -2.42 -14.87 2.28
N SER A 158 -2.68 -15.99 1.60
CA SER A 158 -1.87 -17.20 1.74
C SER A 158 -0.41 -16.94 1.42
N ARG A 159 0.49 -17.46 2.26
CA ARG A 159 1.95 -17.42 2.00
C ARG A 159 2.33 -18.10 0.69
N ASN A 160 1.54 -19.06 0.23
CA ASN A 160 1.75 -19.70 -1.05
C ASN A 160 1.54 -18.70 -2.21
N VAL A 161 0.46 -17.91 -2.19
CA VAL A 161 0.23 -16.85 -3.18
C VAL A 161 1.37 -15.84 -3.18
N LEU A 162 1.77 -15.35 -2.01
CA LEU A 162 2.87 -14.37 -1.88
C LEU A 162 4.21 -14.91 -2.41
N LYS A 163 4.51 -16.18 -2.13
CA LYS A 163 5.70 -16.86 -2.65
C LYS A 163 5.65 -16.98 -4.17
N GLU A 164 4.53 -17.41 -4.73
CA GLU A 164 4.40 -17.57 -6.19
C GLU A 164 4.48 -16.23 -6.92
N MET A 165 3.93 -15.15 -6.36
CA MET A 165 4.06 -13.80 -6.93
C MET A 165 5.50 -13.41 -7.25
N ARG A 166 6.47 -13.80 -6.42
CA ARG A 166 7.90 -13.50 -6.66
C ARG A 166 8.46 -14.17 -7.93
N ASN A 167 7.84 -15.27 -8.36
CA ASN A 167 8.25 -16.07 -9.50
C ASN A 167 7.48 -15.73 -10.78
N ILE A 168 6.29 -15.14 -10.67
CA ILE A 168 5.48 -14.75 -11.83
C ILE A 168 6.26 -13.76 -12.71
N ASN A 169 6.38 -14.10 -13.99
CA ASN A 169 7.02 -13.30 -15.04
C ASN A 169 8.44 -12.80 -14.69
N ARG A 170 9.15 -13.55 -13.83
CA ARG A 170 10.50 -13.18 -13.36
C ARG A 170 11.50 -12.98 -14.49
N ASP A 171 11.55 -13.90 -15.45
CA ASP A 171 12.50 -13.83 -16.58
C ASP A 171 12.23 -12.59 -17.45
N GLN A 172 10.96 -12.25 -17.65
CA GLN A 172 10.55 -11.07 -18.40
C GLN A 172 10.92 -9.78 -17.66
N ARG A 173 10.77 -9.75 -16.32
CA ARG A 173 11.21 -8.64 -15.46
C ARG A 173 12.72 -8.44 -15.59
N GLU A 174 13.51 -9.51 -15.46
CA GLU A 174 14.96 -9.47 -15.58
C GLU A 174 15.39 -8.97 -16.97
N ALA A 175 14.75 -9.47 -18.03
CA ALA A 175 14.96 -9.00 -19.40
C ALA A 175 14.62 -7.51 -19.57
N ALA A 176 13.48 -7.04 -19.04
CA ALA A 176 13.06 -5.64 -19.12
C ALA A 176 14.01 -4.71 -18.35
N LEU A 177 14.43 -5.09 -17.14
CA LEU A 177 15.43 -4.34 -16.35
C LEU A 177 16.79 -4.29 -17.03
N SER A 178 17.22 -5.37 -17.69
CA SER A 178 18.48 -5.38 -18.43
C SER A 178 18.47 -4.43 -19.62
N ARG A 179 17.31 -4.28 -20.30
CA ARG A 179 17.13 -3.34 -21.42
C ARG A 179 17.18 -1.89 -20.94
N ALA A 180 16.55 -1.58 -19.81
CA ALA A 180 16.51 -0.23 -19.25
C ALA A 180 17.87 0.30 -18.73
N ARG A 181 18.87 -0.58 -18.54
CA ARG A 181 20.22 -0.23 -18.08
C ARG A 181 21.22 0.05 -19.22
N LYS A 182 20.85 -0.22 -20.47
CA LYS A 182 21.70 0.01 -21.65
C LYS A 182 21.43 1.39 -22.23
#